data_AF-W7T210-F1
#
_entry.id   AF-W7T210-F1
#
_cell.length_a   1.000
_cell.length_b   1.000
_cell.length_c   1.000
_cell.angle_alpha   90.00
_cell.angle_beta   90.00
_cell.angle_gamma   90.00
#
_symmetry.space_group_name_H-M   'P 1'
#
loop_
_entity.id
_entity.type
_entity.pdbx_description
1 polymer ?
#
loop_
_entity_poly.entity_id
_entity_poly.type
_entity_poly.pdbx_seq_one_letter_code
_entity_poly.pdbx_strand_id
1 'polypeptide(L)'
;MTNRMRFHACFLLLNVISGFQAYARQTTKCDTTEAERAEVMRRTLESLENEYEFLPGSLSFPPFAQPAGRYGLVAFDGKVVNPPALCEITSRVDTPYGPGLCNYSFVLGPRDAVVGLFCTPPPVKYFSLRSYTGFRFRPQAWLPAVELADPDNNLTFNTTGRLPREGPYLQGKREGSAESDAAPFCRTAAFVSTGDGVTARDVRRALANAGWAATATNLDVVSAEKAYFRDVRRPWAIDRSDAFVINYRVSQPIDSAAVAPYFASSYPFYMLRHRPEVSSATSNRELGNASGAPAQATLPTSGYLNMAPGGNLGHLPDIEDENAPREPLTTPPLRPRGTGQDESYLLPTLARLEEAVTAYMGRSRGAVLHARWEMEHILPDTQRCLTEPDYFPIAASVPEWNLTGFATCGFFSRDCLYTFLSPPTTGKVDYGDLTFPRNRSFVFLGANQVGLEKVTYSNIFMTATAEPQKQGRTVNFSAQALEGSANWFLPEDPEAKDLFAVTLTRDDCRQGVLVKDGRRGGALSTDEAFCTTVSEGVLSYEEFVYIVERKYLEPATQIGPDPDEVLPPVVLVFESPNITGLGFERDAERMEAMARF
;
A
#
# COMPACT_ATOMS: atom_id res chain seq x y z
N MET A 1 -34.75 43.20 41.80
CA MET A 1 -33.44 43.73 42.20
C MET A 1 -32.60 42.55 42.71
N THR A 2 -31.85 41.92 41.80
CA THR A 2 -30.37 41.92 41.74
C THR A 2 -29.69 41.09 42.83
N ASN A 3 -29.33 39.85 42.50
CA ASN A 3 -27.96 39.31 42.63
C ASN A 3 -27.95 37.80 42.39
N ARG A 4 -27.26 37.36 41.33
CA ARG A 4 -26.42 36.14 41.23
C ARG A 4 -26.24 35.75 39.76
N MET A 5 -25.17 36.23 39.13
CA MET A 5 -24.57 35.60 37.94
C MET A 5 -23.23 36.26 37.60
N ARG A 6 -22.17 35.94 38.36
CA ARG A 6 -20.77 36.17 37.96
C ARG A 6 -19.84 35.24 38.76
N PHE A 7 -19.75 33.95 38.42
CA PHE A 7 -18.65 33.10 38.93
C PHE A 7 -18.39 31.80 38.11
N HIS A 8 -18.74 31.75 36.81
CA HIS A 8 -18.50 30.54 35.98
C HIS A 8 -17.67 30.76 34.70
N ALA A 9 -17.24 31.98 34.38
CA ALA A 9 -16.53 32.26 33.13
C ALA A 9 -14.99 32.17 33.20
N CYS A 10 -14.37 32.02 34.38
CA CYS A 10 -12.90 31.97 34.51
C CYS A 10 -12.29 30.57 34.56
N PHE A 11 -13.07 29.51 34.84
CA PHE A 11 -12.52 28.14 34.96
C PHE A 11 -12.45 27.38 33.63
N LEU A 12 -13.18 27.83 32.60
CA LEU A 12 -13.19 27.21 31.27
C LEU A 12 -12.08 27.74 30.35
N LEU A 13 -11.54 28.95 30.56
CA LEU A 13 -10.44 29.45 29.73
C LEU A 13 -9.06 28.91 30.15
N LEU A 14 -8.85 28.55 31.43
CA LEU A 14 -7.56 28.03 31.89
C LEU A 14 -7.30 26.56 31.51
N ASN A 15 -8.35 25.76 31.30
CA ASN A 15 -8.22 24.38 30.82
C ASN A 15 -8.02 24.27 29.30
N VAL A 16 -8.50 25.27 28.52
CA VAL A 16 -8.28 25.32 27.07
C VAL A 16 -6.86 25.80 26.74
N ILE A 17 -6.28 26.68 27.57
CA ILE A 17 -4.91 27.18 27.35
C ILE A 17 -3.84 26.17 27.80
N SER A 18 -4.10 25.37 28.84
CA SER A 18 -3.18 24.31 29.29
C SER A 18 -3.19 23.07 28.39
N GLY A 19 -4.32 22.75 27.74
CA GLY A 19 -4.38 21.69 26.72
C GLY A 19 -3.65 22.03 25.41
N PHE A 20 -3.54 23.31 25.05
CA PHE A 20 -2.81 23.76 23.85
C PHE A 20 -1.31 23.93 24.05
N GLN A 21 -0.83 24.09 25.29
CA GLN A 21 0.61 24.22 25.60
C GLN A 21 1.32 22.88 25.81
N ALA A 22 0.59 21.77 25.98
CA ALA A 22 1.16 20.42 26.10
C ALA A 22 1.35 19.69 24.75
N TYR A 23 0.87 20.25 23.64
CA TYR A 23 1.34 19.90 22.29
C TYR A 23 2.68 20.62 22.04
N ALA A 24 3.62 20.48 22.97
CA ALA A 24 5.02 20.72 22.67
C ALA A 24 5.32 19.88 21.42
N ARG A 25 5.83 20.53 20.37
CA ARG A 25 6.21 19.89 19.11
C ARG A 25 7.09 18.69 19.45
N GLN A 26 6.50 17.50 19.56
CA GLN A 26 7.26 16.28 19.68
C GLN A 26 8.01 16.19 18.36
N THR A 27 9.30 16.47 18.40
CA THR A 27 10.15 16.37 17.23
C THR A 27 10.31 14.91 16.91
N THR A 28 10.24 14.55 15.63
CA THR A 28 10.54 13.19 15.19
C THR A 28 11.89 12.74 15.71
N LYS A 29 11.90 11.65 16.50
CA LYS A 29 13.14 11.04 17.00
C LYS A 29 13.91 10.46 15.82
N CYS A 30 15.13 10.94 15.62
CA CYS A 30 16.06 10.42 14.63
C CYS A 30 17.49 10.47 15.19
N ASP A 31 18.37 9.62 14.68
CA ASP A 31 19.78 9.60 15.09
C ASP A 31 20.65 10.68 14.43
N THR A 32 20.10 11.40 13.46
CA THR A 32 20.65 12.66 12.95
C THR A 32 19.65 13.79 13.13
N THR A 33 20.15 15.02 13.23
CA THR A 33 19.35 16.24 13.19
C THR A 33 18.95 16.59 11.76
N GLU A 34 17.90 17.41 11.62
CA GLU A 34 17.50 17.96 10.33
C GLU A 34 18.63 18.79 9.69
N ALA A 35 19.37 19.56 10.48
CA ALA A 35 20.49 20.37 10.02
C ALA A 35 21.65 19.52 9.48
N GLU A 36 21.99 18.41 10.13
CA GLU A 36 23.02 17.48 9.64
C GLU A 36 22.63 16.87 8.30
N ARG A 37 21.37 16.40 8.16
CA ARG A 37 20.87 15.87 6.88
C ARG A 37 20.88 16.94 5.79
N ALA A 38 20.39 18.14 6.09
CA ALA A 38 20.35 19.24 5.15
C ALA A 38 21.76 19.62 4.66
N GLU A 39 22.76 19.62 5.55
CA GLU A 39 24.14 19.93 5.18
C GLU A 39 24.78 18.85 4.28
N VAL A 40 24.60 17.58 4.59
CA VAL A 40 25.04 16.46 3.72
C VAL A 40 24.38 16.58 2.35
N MET A 41 23.08 16.87 2.33
CA MET A 41 22.31 16.93 1.10
C MET A 41 22.74 18.14 0.25
N ARG A 42 22.94 19.31 0.87
CA ARG A 42 23.49 20.51 0.22
C ARG A 42 24.82 20.22 -0.47
N ARG A 43 25.80 19.65 0.25
CA ARG A 43 27.12 19.32 -0.31
C ARG A 43 27.05 18.31 -1.45
N THR A 44 26.15 17.33 -1.34
CA THR A 44 25.92 16.34 -2.39
C THR A 44 25.41 17.03 -3.66
N LEU A 45 24.38 17.88 -3.54
CA LEU A 45 23.81 18.58 -4.69
C LEU A 45 24.81 19.56 -5.31
N GLU A 46 25.57 20.30 -4.52
CA GLU A 46 26.64 21.18 -5.01
C GLU A 46 27.67 20.42 -5.84
N SER A 47 28.05 19.21 -5.42
CA SER A 47 29.00 18.39 -6.19
C SER A 47 28.45 17.85 -7.52
N LEU A 48 27.13 17.87 -7.71
CA LEU A 48 26.43 17.35 -8.88
C LEU A 48 25.90 18.46 -9.81
N GLU A 49 26.06 19.74 -9.45
CA GLU A 49 25.35 20.86 -10.09
C GLU A 49 25.72 21.09 -11.55
N ASN A 50 26.93 20.69 -11.94
CA ASN A 50 27.44 20.80 -13.29
C ASN A 50 26.79 19.77 -14.24
N GLU A 51 26.37 18.63 -13.69
CA GLU A 51 25.83 17.50 -14.46
C GLU A 51 24.30 17.44 -14.40
N TYR A 52 23.71 17.93 -13.30
CA TYR A 52 22.28 17.82 -13.04
C TYR A 52 21.62 19.18 -12.78
N GLU A 53 20.35 19.28 -13.18
CA GLU A 53 19.41 20.27 -12.67
C GLU A 53 18.62 19.63 -11.51
N PHE A 54 18.36 20.40 -10.46
CA PHE A 54 17.68 19.93 -9.26
C PHE A 54 16.26 20.46 -9.18
N LEU A 55 15.30 19.56 -9.04
CA LEU A 55 13.91 19.89 -8.81
C LEU A 55 13.55 19.46 -7.38
N PRO A 56 13.24 20.42 -6.47
CA PRO A 56 12.95 20.10 -5.09
C PRO A 56 11.61 19.38 -4.99
N GLY A 57 11.52 18.54 -3.97
CA GLY A 57 10.34 17.77 -3.63
C GLY A 57 10.36 17.32 -2.19
N SER A 58 9.37 16.51 -1.83
CA SER A 58 9.28 15.97 -0.48
C SER A 58 8.57 14.64 -0.42
N LEU A 59 8.99 13.82 0.55
CA LEU A 59 8.23 12.69 1.07
C LEU A 59 7.31 13.21 2.19
N SER A 60 6.00 13.02 2.02
CA SER A 60 4.99 13.41 2.99
C SER A 60 3.92 12.34 3.15
N PHE A 61 3.18 12.35 4.26
CA PHE A 61 2.13 11.39 4.58
C PHE A 61 0.75 12.05 4.45
N PRO A 62 0.17 12.12 3.25
CA PRO A 62 -1.17 12.66 3.07
C PRO A 62 -2.20 11.90 3.93
N PRO A 63 -3.38 12.48 4.20
CA PRO A 63 -4.41 11.86 5.04
C PRO A 63 -5.06 10.60 4.42
N PHE A 64 -4.50 10.07 3.33
CA PHE A 64 -4.87 8.77 2.78
C PHE A 64 -4.35 7.68 3.73
N ALA A 65 -5.24 7.21 4.60
CA ALA A 65 -4.95 6.12 5.51
C ALA A 65 -5.64 4.85 4.99
N GLN A 66 -4.92 3.74 4.92
CA GLN A 66 -5.52 2.44 4.67
C GLN A 66 -5.78 1.71 5.99
N PRO A 67 -6.64 0.68 5.99
CA PRO A 67 -6.94 -0.08 7.20
C PRO A 67 -5.72 -0.71 7.91
N ALA A 68 -4.60 -0.98 7.21
CA ALA A 68 -3.36 -1.52 7.84
C ALA A 68 -2.26 -0.49 8.08
N GLY A 69 -2.36 0.73 7.59
CA GLY A 69 -1.21 1.62 7.63
C GLY A 69 -1.39 2.94 6.91
N ARG A 70 -0.31 3.72 6.87
CA ARG A 70 -0.23 4.97 6.13
C ARG A 70 0.73 4.86 4.96
N TYR A 71 0.41 5.64 3.93
CA TYR A 71 1.26 5.87 2.79
C TYR A 71 1.95 7.21 2.89
N GLY A 72 3.27 7.18 2.74
CA GLY A 72 4.05 8.33 2.33
C GLY A 72 4.17 8.34 0.81
N LEU A 73 4.12 9.52 0.22
CA LEU A 73 4.28 9.73 -1.22
C LEU A 73 5.35 10.79 -1.45
N VAL A 74 6.17 10.59 -2.48
CA VAL A 74 7.13 11.61 -2.95
C VAL A 74 6.44 12.48 -3.99
N ALA A 75 6.45 13.79 -3.79
CA ALA A 75 5.98 14.80 -4.73
C ALA A 75 7.10 15.79 -5.07
N PHE A 76 7.07 16.38 -6.25
CA PHE A 76 8.03 17.40 -6.69
C PHE A 76 7.32 18.69 -7.08
N ASP A 77 8.00 19.81 -6.88
CA ASP A 77 7.49 21.12 -7.25
C ASP A 77 7.53 21.30 -8.78
N GLY A 78 6.39 21.68 -9.37
CA GLY A 78 6.31 22.15 -10.74
C GLY A 78 5.62 21.18 -11.73
N LYS A 79 4.84 21.77 -12.65
CA LYS A 79 4.07 21.03 -13.68
C LYS A 79 4.95 20.30 -14.70
N VAL A 80 6.25 20.62 -14.80
CA VAL A 80 7.19 20.04 -15.78
C VAL A 80 7.47 18.55 -15.48
N VAL A 81 7.19 18.12 -14.26
CA VAL A 81 7.47 16.78 -13.77
C VAL A 81 6.36 15.79 -14.11
N ASN A 82 5.12 16.28 -14.20
CA ASN A 82 3.92 15.46 -14.30
C ASN A 82 3.40 15.48 -15.74
N PRO A 83 3.08 14.34 -16.36
CA PRO A 83 2.50 14.32 -17.69
C PRO A 83 1.18 15.11 -17.74
N PRO A 84 1.01 16.11 -18.62
CA PRO A 84 -0.24 16.88 -18.69
C PRO A 84 -1.46 16.01 -18.95
N ALA A 85 -1.33 14.97 -19.79
CA ALA A 85 -2.40 14.02 -20.03
C ALA A 85 -2.77 13.24 -18.77
N LEU A 86 -1.80 12.91 -17.90
CA LEU A 86 -2.09 12.27 -16.62
C LEU A 86 -2.93 13.18 -15.72
N CYS A 87 -2.56 14.46 -15.62
CA CYS A 87 -3.32 15.44 -14.85
C CYS A 87 -4.74 15.61 -15.42
N GLU A 88 -4.89 15.65 -16.74
CA GLU A 88 -6.21 15.71 -17.38
C GLU A 88 -7.04 14.45 -17.09
N ILE A 89 -6.46 13.26 -17.25
CA ILE A 89 -7.12 11.98 -16.99
C ILE A 89 -7.54 11.87 -15.52
N THR A 90 -6.62 12.10 -14.60
CA THR A 90 -6.89 12.00 -13.14
C THR A 90 -7.83 13.09 -12.64
N SER A 91 -7.97 14.22 -13.36
CA SER A 91 -8.99 15.25 -13.04
C SER A 91 -10.41 14.85 -13.46
N ARG A 92 -10.55 13.90 -14.39
CA ARG A 92 -11.84 13.44 -14.95
C ARG A 92 -12.35 12.15 -14.33
N VAL A 93 -11.45 11.36 -13.75
CA VAL A 93 -11.82 10.09 -13.11
C VAL A 93 -11.94 10.31 -11.61
N ASP A 94 -13.12 10.04 -11.08
CA ASP A 94 -13.36 9.98 -9.64
C ASP A 94 -12.76 8.66 -9.11
N THR A 95 -11.43 8.62 -9.04
CA THR A 95 -10.75 7.44 -8.49
C THR A 95 -10.84 7.46 -6.97
N PRO A 96 -10.87 6.30 -6.30
CA PRO A 96 -10.73 6.24 -4.83
C PRO A 96 -9.39 6.82 -4.33
N TYR A 97 -8.44 7.09 -5.24
CA TYR A 97 -7.16 7.74 -4.97
C TYR A 97 -7.18 9.26 -5.17
N GLY A 98 -8.32 9.81 -5.63
CA GLY A 98 -8.58 11.23 -5.86
C GLY A 98 -7.77 11.84 -7.02
N PRO A 99 -8.02 13.13 -7.34
CA PRO A 99 -7.24 13.91 -8.32
C PRO A 99 -5.76 14.13 -7.91
N GLY A 100 -5.34 13.55 -6.78
CA GLY A 100 -4.01 13.71 -6.20
C GLY A 100 -2.92 12.91 -6.90
N LEU A 101 -3.24 11.82 -7.62
CA LEU A 101 -2.21 10.96 -8.21
C LEU A 101 -1.28 11.70 -9.17
N CYS A 102 -1.77 12.68 -9.92
CA CYS A 102 -0.91 13.50 -10.77
C CYS A 102 0.17 14.22 -9.94
N ASN A 103 -0.17 14.71 -8.74
CA ASN A 103 0.76 15.47 -7.88
C ASN A 103 1.88 14.59 -7.29
N TYR A 104 1.71 13.27 -7.30
CA TYR A 104 2.68 12.30 -6.77
C TYR A 104 3.32 11.44 -7.87
N SER A 105 3.04 11.76 -9.14
CA SER A 105 3.54 11.01 -10.29
C SER A 105 4.55 11.84 -11.07
N PHE A 106 5.66 11.24 -11.46
CA PHE A 106 6.72 11.92 -12.18
C PHE A 106 7.30 11.04 -13.29
N VAL A 107 7.82 11.66 -14.35
CA VAL A 107 8.59 10.91 -15.37
C VAL A 107 10.08 10.99 -15.09
N LEU A 108 10.82 9.94 -15.44
CA LEU A 108 12.29 9.93 -15.43
C LEU A 108 12.81 9.87 -16.86
N GLY A 109 13.85 10.63 -17.17
CA GLY A 109 14.73 10.37 -18.31
C GLY A 109 15.72 9.24 -18.00
N PRO A 110 16.43 8.71 -19.01
CA PRO A 110 17.31 7.55 -18.82
C PRO A 110 18.39 7.75 -17.75
N ARG A 111 18.97 8.95 -17.64
CA ARG A 111 20.01 9.29 -16.65
C ARG A 111 19.48 10.11 -15.47
N ASP A 112 18.17 10.28 -15.35
CA ASP A 112 17.59 11.00 -14.22
C ASP A 112 17.60 10.15 -12.95
N ALA A 113 17.50 10.80 -11.79
CA ALA A 113 17.37 10.11 -10.51
C ALA A 113 16.44 10.84 -9.55
N VAL A 114 15.93 10.12 -8.56
CA VAL A 114 15.34 10.69 -7.35
C VAL A 114 16.25 10.36 -6.17
N VAL A 115 16.58 11.36 -5.36
CA VAL A 115 17.46 11.23 -4.20
C VAL A 115 16.79 11.81 -2.98
N GLY A 116 16.81 11.08 -1.87
CA GLY A 116 16.31 11.54 -0.57
C GLY A 116 17.23 11.13 0.56
N LEU A 117 17.32 11.97 1.59
CA LEU A 117 18.01 11.69 2.85
C LEU A 117 17.03 11.95 4.00
N PHE A 118 16.49 10.88 4.57
CA PHE A 118 15.32 10.96 5.44
C PHE A 118 15.45 10.04 6.66
N CYS A 119 14.56 10.22 7.63
CA CYS A 119 14.49 9.35 8.80
C CYS A 119 13.47 8.24 8.59
N THR A 120 13.80 7.01 8.96
CA THR A 120 12.87 5.89 9.05
C THR A 120 11.91 6.07 10.24
N PRO A 121 10.74 5.40 10.25
CA PRO A 121 9.75 5.58 11.31
C PRO A 121 10.29 5.09 12.66
N PRO A 122 9.64 5.52 13.76
CA PRO A 122 9.67 4.79 15.02
C PRO A 122 9.31 3.30 14.83
N PRO A 123 9.58 2.45 15.84
CA PRO A 123 9.28 1.02 15.76
C PRO A 123 7.86 0.74 15.25
N VAL A 124 7.81 -0.01 14.15
CA VAL A 124 6.59 -0.50 13.49
C VAL A 124 6.82 -1.96 13.10
N LYS A 125 5.76 -2.73 12.87
CA LYS A 125 5.92 -4.12 12.41
C LYS A 125 6.41 -4.21 10.97
N TYR A 126 6.04 -3.25 10.12
CA TYR A 126 6.44 -3.24 8.73
C TYR A 126 6.59 -1.81 8.18
N PHE A 127 7.66 -1.59 7.42
CA PHE A 127 7.72 -0.49 6.46
C PHE A 127 8.45 -0.90 5.18
N SER A 128 8.13 -0.26 4.07
CA SER A 128 8.88 -0.39 2.81
C SER A 128 8.82 0.86 1.96
N LEU A 129 9.89 1.15 1.20
CA LEU A 129 9.96 2.25 0.24
C LEU A 129 10.28 1.70 -1.15
N ARG A 130 9.50 2.07 -2.17
CA ARG A 130 9.71 1.56 -3.53
C ARG A 130 9.13 2.46 -4.60
N SER A 131 9.78 2.50 -5.77
CA SER A 131 9.20 3.05 -6.99
C SER A 131 8.28 2.06 -7.70
N TYR A 132 7.16 2.56 -8.17
CA TYR A 132 6.17 1.86 -8.96
C TYR A 132 6.08 2.49 -10.35
N THR A 133 5.89 1.67 -11.38
CA THR A 133 5.28 2.15 -12.62
C THR A 133 3.81 2.41 -12.32
N GLY A 134 3.48 3.66 -12.02
CA GLY A 134 2.13 4.09 -11.66
C GLY A 134 1.24 4.06 -12.89
N PHE A 135 1.60 4.80 -13.93
CA PHE A 135 0.82 4.93 -15.16
C PHE A 135 1.65 4.62 -16.41
N ARG A 136 0.98 4.05 -17.40
CA ARG A 136 1.50 3.85 -18.76
C ARG A 136 0.49 4.35 -19.77
N PHE A 137 0.96 4.92 -20.87
CA PHE A 137 0.12 5.62 -21.86
C PHE A 137 0.05 4.92 -23.23
N ARG A 138 0.63 3.72 -23.39
CA ARG A 138 0.70 3.01 -24.69
C ARG A 138 0.41 1.52 -24.57
N PRO A 139 -0.52 0.95 -25.37
CA PRO A 139 -1.22 1.59 -26.50
C PRO A 139 -2.31 2.58 -26.09
N GLN A 140 -2.82 2.47 -24.87
CA GLN A 140 -3.79 3.37 -24.25
C GLN A 140 -3.28 3.80 -22.86
N ALA A 141 -3.97 4.71 -22.18
CA ALA A 141 -3.62 5.04 -20.79
C ALA A 141 -4.23 4.02 -19.82
N TRP A 142 -3.42 3.47 -18.91
CA TRP A 142 -3.90 2.65 -17.78
C TRP A 142 -2.96 2.78 -16.57
N LEU A 143 -3.35 2.13 -15.48
CA LEU A 143 -2.69 2.19 -14.18
C LEU A 143 -2.06 0.82 -13.83
N PRO A 144 -0.88 0.46 -14.38
CA PRO A 144 -0.20 -0.78 -14.01
C PRO A 144 -0.05 -0.92 -12.49
N ALA A 145 0.42 0.14 -11.83
CA ALA A 145 0.66 0.17 -10.39
C ALA A 145 1.50 -1.02 -9.89
N VAL A 146 2.64 -1.28 -10.52
CA VAL A 146 3.53 -2.41 -10.19
C VAL A 146 4.95 -1.98 -9.82
N GLU A 147 5.56 -2.73 -8.91
CA GLU A 147 6.98 -2.61 -8.56
C GLU A 147 7.84 -3.29 -9.64
N LEU A 148 8.95 -2.67 -10.00
CA LEU A 148 9.86 -3.23 -11.02
C LEU A 148 10.91 -4.20 -10.45
N ALA A 149 11.09 -4.22 -9.14
CA ALA A 149 11.95 -5.13 -8.40
C ALA A 149 11.47 -5.23 -6.95
N ASP A 150 12.20 -5.98 -6.15
CA ASP A 150 11.94 -6.14 -4.72
C ASP A 150 11.97 -4.80 -3.95
N PRO A 151 11.09 -4.60 -2.95
CA PRO A 151 11.11 -3.41 -2.11
C PRO A 151 12.26 -3.40 -1.11
N ASP A 152 12.75 -2.20 -0.82
CA ASP A 152 13.57 -1.97 0.35
C ASP A 152 12.64 -1.89 1.57
N ASN A 153 12.68 -2.91 2.43
CA ASN A 153 11.79 -3.05 3.59
C ASN A 153 12.55 -3.05 4.91
N ASN A 154 11.86 -3.05 6.05
CA ASN A 154 12.50 -3.02 7.37
C ASN A 154 13.51 -4.15 7.63
N LEU A 155 13.57 -5.24 6.85
CA LEU A 155 14.63 -6.25 7.00
C LEU A 155 15.81 -5.99 6.08
N THR A 156 15.63 -5.29 4.96
CA THR A 156 16.68 -5.03 3.97
C THR A 156 17.16 -3.59 3.91
N PHE A 157 16.42 -2.65 4.50
CA PHE A 157 16.72 -1.23 4.48
C PHE A 157 18.05 -0.95 5.18
N ASN A 158 18.94 -0.33 4.44
CA ASN A 158 20.21 0.14 4.95
C ASN A 158 20.01 1.49 5.64
N THR A 159 20.43 1.58 6.89
CA THR A 159 20.27 2.76 7.74
C THR A 159 21.54 3.00 8.56
N THR A 160 21.69 4.20 9.10
CA THR A 160 22.72 4.48 10.10
C THR A 160 22.59 3.56 11.31
N GLY A 161 23.71 3.09 11.84
CA GLY A 161 23.74 2.18 13.00
C GLY A 161 23.48 0.70 12.68
N ARG A 162 23.12 0.33 11.43
CA ARG A 162 23.09 -1.07 11.01
C ARG A 162 24.54 -1.56 10.79
N LEU A 163 24.97 -2.56 11.56
CA LEU A 163 26.25 -3.25 11.33
C LEU A 163 26.18 -4.09 10.04
N PRO A 164 27.32 -4.36 9.36
CA PRO A 164 27.38 -5.26 8.22
C PRO A 164 26.72 -6.62 8.53
N ARG A 165 26.01 -7.19 7.54
CA ARG A 165 25.10 -8.35 7.62
C ARG A 165 25.75 -9.66 8.11
N GLU A 166 26.06 -9.77 9.39
CA GLU A 166 26.34 -11.07 10.02
C GLU A 166 25.34 -11.30 11.17
N GLY A 167 24.41 -12.24 10.97
CA GLY A 167 23.59 -12.82 12.05
C GLY A 167 22.07 -12.82 11.81
N PRO A 168 21.35 -13.83 12.34
CA PRO A 168 19.90 -13.88 12.30
C PRO A 168 19.27 -12.74 13.11
N TYR A 169 18.24 -12.18 12.48
CA TYR A 169 17.24 -11.24 12.95
C TYR A 169 17.13 -11.15 14.50
N LEU A 170 17.31 -9.95 15.05
CA LEU A 170 17.18 -9.50 16.46
C LEU A 170 18.46 -9.04 17.20
N GLN A 171 19.67 -9.28 16.69
CA GLN A 171 20.91 -8.84 17.39
C GLN A 171 21.37 -7.39 17.11
N GLY A 172 20.44 -6.50 16.76
CA GLY A 172 20.69 -5.05 16.77
C GLY A 172 20.51 -4.42 18.15
N LYS A 173 20.03 -5.18 19.13
CA LYS A 173 19.91 -4.72 20.52
C LYS A 173 21.30 -4.80 21.14
N ARG A 174 21.92 -3.65 21.47
CA ARG A 174 22.96 -3.67 22.51
C ARG A 174 22.27 -4.19 23.77
N GLU A 175 22.87 -5.12 24.51
CA GLU A 175 22.34 -5.49 25.82
C GLU A 175 22.05 -4.22 26.64
N GLY A 176 20.79 -4.06 27.07
CA GLY A 176 20.33 -2.87 27.79
C GLY A 176 19.78 -1.70 26.95
N SER A 177 19.76 -1.76 25.61
CA SER A 177 19.14 -0.70 24.80
C SER A 177 17.62 -0.87 24.64
N ALA A 178 16.90 0.24 24.56
CA ALA A 178 15.46 0.22 24.29
C ALA A 178 15.20 -0.30 22.86
N GLU A 179 14.02 -0.89 22.63
CA GLU A 179 13.59 -1.35 21.29
C GLU A 179 13.55 -0.20 20.27
N SER A 180 13.37 1.03 20.75
CA SER A 180 13.46 2.28 19.98
C SER A 180 14.86 2.64 19.46
N ASP A 181 15.89 1.87 19.82
CA ASP A 181 17.28 2.12 19.42
C ASP A 181 17.81 1.07 18.43
N ALA A 182 17.02 0.02 18.14
CA ALA A 182 17.37 -1.01 17.18
C ALA A 182 17.19 -0.52 15.73
N ALA A 183 18.24 -0.64 14.91
CA ALA A 183 18.11 -0.46 13.47
C ALA A 183 17.05 -1.45 12.93
N PRO A 184 16.22 -1.04 11.97
CA PRO A 184 16.34 0.16 11.15
C PRO A 184 15.52 1.38 11.64
N PHE A 185 14.96 1.39 12.85
CA PHE A 185 13.98 2.40 13.27
C PHE A 185 14.61 3.67 13.87
N CYS A 186 13.98 4.83 13.64
CA CYS A 186 14.52 6.15 14.04
C CYS A 186 15.95 6.38 13.53
N ARG A 187 16.27 5.84 12.35
CA ARG A 187 17.58 5.92 11.72
C ARG A 187 17.51 6.68 10.41
N THR A 188 18.63 7.27 10.05
CA THR A 188 18.73 8.03 8.81
C THR A 188 19.17 7.13 7.67
N ALA A 189 18.62 7.34 6.49
CA ALA A 189 18.97 6.59 5.30
C ALA A 189 18.92 7.47 4.05
N ALA A 190 19.84 7.19 3.13
CA ALA A 190 19.77 7.71 1.77
C ALA A 190 19.03 6.71 0.88
N PHE A 191 18.22 7.25 -0.03
CA PHE A 191 17.50 6.51 -1.06
C PHE A 191 17.81 7.13 -2.41
N VAL A 192 18.23 6.30 -3.37
CA VAL A 192 18.53 6.70 -4.75
C VAL A 192 17.70 5.83 -5.67
N SER A 193 16.79 6.42 -6.44
CA SER A 193 15.98 5.72 -7.45
C SER A 193 16.39 6.16 -8.84
N THR A 194 16.87 5.23 -9.67
CA THR A 194 17.33 5.52 -11.04
C THR A 194 17.35 4.26 -11.90
N GLY A 195 17.34 4.45 -13.22
CA GLY A 195 17.53 3.39 -14.21
C GLY A 195 18.93 3.30 -14.81
N ASP A 196 19.88 4.11 -14.34
CA ASP A 196 21.22 4.21 -14.93
C ASP A 196 22.34 4.01 -13.90
N GLY A 197 23.26 3.10 -14.21
CA GLY A 197 24.37 2.71 -13.36
C GLY A 197 25.44 3.78 -13.21
N VAL A 198 25.61 4.65 -14.22
CA VAL A 198 26.52 5.81 -14.13
C VAL A 198 25.94 6.80 -13.11
N THR A 199 24.70 7.23 -13.30
CA THR A 199 23.99 8.10 -12.35
C THR A 199 23.96 7.52 -10.94
N ALA A 200 23.69 6.21 -10.78
CA ALA A 200 23.70 5.56 -9.48
C ALA A 200 25.07 5.67 -8.78
N ARG A 201 26.18 5.51 -9.52
CA ARG A 201 27.53 5.64 -8.96
C ARG A 201 27.87 7.08 -8.63
N ASP A 202 27.52 8.02 -9.50
CA ASP A 202 27.86 9.44 -9.30
C ASP A 202 27.14 10.01 -8.09
N VAL A 203 25.85 9.74 -7.94
CA VAL A 203 25.06 10.14 -6.76
C VAL A 203 25.61 9.49 -5.48
N ARG A 204 25.92 8.19 -5.49
CA ARG A 204 26.48 7.50 -4.32
C ARG A 204 27.86 8.04 -3.94
N ARG A 205 28.70 8.37 -4.92
CA ARG A 205 30.01 8.99 -4.70
C ARG A 205 29.85 10.39 -4.12
N ALA A 206 28.92 11.19 -4.65
CA ALA A 206 28.61 12.52 -4.14
C ALA A 206 28.15 12.48 -2.67
N LEU A 207 27.23 11.57 -2.33
CA LEU A 207 26.80 11.32 -0.95
C LEU A 207 27.99 10.96 -0.05
N ALA A 208 28.83 10.01 -0.49
CA ALA A 208 30.02 9.60 0.27
C ALA A 208 31.00 10.76 0.50
N ASN A 209 31.27 11.56 -0.53
CA ASN A 209 32.14 12.74 -0.45
C ASN A 209 31.55 13.84 0.45
N ALA A 210 30.22 13.94 0.53
CA ALA A 210 29.52 14.82 1.47
C ALA A 210 29.58 14.35 2.93
N GLY A 211 30.19 13.18 3.20
CA GLY A 211 30.32 12.59 4.53
C GLY A 211 29.23 11.57 4.87
N TRP A 212 28.41 11.17 3.90
CA TRP A 212 27.39 10.13 4.12
C TRP A 212 28.00 8.73 4.10
N ALA A 213 27.51 7.84 4.97
CA ALA A 213 27.96 6.45 4.99
C ALA A 213 27.37 5.67 3.80
N ALA A 214 28.23 5.13 2.94
CA ALA A 214 27.80 4.31 1.80
C ALA A 214 27.00 3.05 2.21
N THR A 215 27.20 2.57 3.45
CA THR A 215 26.44 1.46 4.04
C THR A 215 25.03 1.84 4.47
N ALA A 216 24.66 3.12 4.45
CA ALA A 216 23.33 3.65 4.73
C ALA A 216 22.70 4.27 3.47
N THR A 217 23.08 3.77 2.28
CA THR A 217 22.51 4.18 0.99
C THR A 217 21.81 3.00 0.34
N ASN A 218 20.56 3.20 -0.04
CA ASN A 218 19.71 2.22 -0.72
C ASN A 218 19.58 2.62 -2.19
N LEU A 219 19.74 1.65 -3.09
CA LEU A 219 19.56 1.84 -4.53
C LEU A 219 18.27 1.13 -4.94
N ASP A 220 17.27 1.94 -5.27
CA ASP A 220 16.04 1.51 -5.89
C ASP A 220 16.19 1.48 -7.40
N VAL A 221 16.23 0.28 -7.98
CA VAL A 221 16.46 0.12 -9.42
C VAL A 221 15.15 0.28 -10.18
N VAL A 222 15.07 1.33 -11.01
CA VAL A 222 14.01 1.48 -12.02
C VAL A 222 14.46 0.75 -13.28
N SER A 223 14.03 -0.51 -13.42
CA SER A 223 14.53 -1.40 -14.47
C SER A 223 14.32 -0.83 -15.88
N ALA A 224 15.41 -0.60 -16.59
CA ALA A 224 15.41 -0.03 -17.94
C ALA A 224 14.91 -0.99 -19.02
N GLU A 225 14.83 -2.30 -18.72
CA GLU A 225 14.25 -3.29 -19.63
C GLU A 225 12.71 -3.33 -19.56
N LYS A 226 12.12 -2.81 -18.46
CA LYS A 226 10.67 -2.83 -18.20
C LYS A 226 10.02 -1.47 -18.28
N ALA A 227 10.77 -0.41 -17.97
CA ALA A 227 10.27 0.96 -17.88
C ALA A 227 10.46 1.73 -19.19
N TYR A 228 9.50 2.59 -19.52
CA TYR A 228 9.65 3.58 -20.60
C TYR A 228 10.11 4.92 -20.04
N PHE A 229 11.37 5.28 -20.28
CA PHE A 229 11.90 6.59 -19.87
C PHE A 229 11.51 7.70 -20.85
N ARG A 230 11.50 8.94 -20.34
CA ARG A 230 11.28 10.16 -21.11
C ARG A 230 12.37 10.36 -22.15
N ASP A 231 11.98 10.49 -23.41
CA ASP A 231 12.88 10.93 -24.47
C ASP A 231 13.14 12.44 -24.35
N VAL A 232 14.35 12.78 -23.89
CA VAL A 232 14.78 14.18 -23.70
C VAL A 232 14.79 15.00 -24.99
N ARG A 233 14.86 14.34 -26.16
CA ARG A 233 14.84 15.03 -27.47
C ARG A 233 13.43 15.29 -27.98
N ARG A 234 12.44 14.64 -27.38
CA ARG A 234 11.01 14.81 -27.70
C ARG A 234 10.26 15.17 -26.42
N PRO A 235 10.53 16.35 -25.82
CA PRO A 235 9.89 16.75 -24.56
C PRO A 235 8.36 16.86 -24.68
N TRP A 236 7.83 17.07 -25.89
CA TRP A 236 6.40 17.06 -26.20
C TRP A 236 5.77 15.66 -26.22
N ALA A 237 6.58 14.59 -26.25
CA ALA A 237 6.13 13.19 -26.24
C ALA A 237 6.22 12.56 -24.85
N ILE A 238 6.10 13.38 -23.78
CA ILE A 238 6.17 12.91 -22.38
C ILE A 238 5.18 11.78 -22.09
N ASP A 239 4.01 11.80 -22.74
CA ASP A 239 2.99 10.76 -22.67
C ASP A 239 3.36 9.47 -23.44
N ARG A 240 4.63 9.30 -23.81
CA ARG A 240 5.19 8.00 -24.25
C ARG A 240 6.02 7.32 -23.16
N SER A 241 6.27 8.00 -22.06
CA SER A 241 7.05 7.53 -20.91
C SER A 241 6.12 6.96 -19.85
N ASP A 242 6.62 6.07 -19.01
CA ASP A 242 5.94 5.72 -17.78
C ASP A 242 5.95 6.88 -16.80
N ALA A 243 4.85 7.04 -16.06
CA ALA A 243 4.81 7.89 -14.89
C ALA A 243 5.03 7.03 -13.64
N PHE A 244 6.05 7.38 -12.87
CA PHE A 244 6.46 6.68 -11.67
C PHE A 244 5.84 7.32 -10.43
N VAL A 245 5.60 6.49 -9.42
CA VAL A 245 5.20 6.92 -8.07
C VAL A 245 6.14 6.25 -7.08
N ILE A 246 6.67 7.00 -6.12
CA ILE A 246 7.40 6.40 -4.99
C ILE A 246 6.44 6.32 -3.81
N ASN A 247 6.24 5.10 -3.33
CA ASN A 247 5.34 4.81 -2.22
C ASN A 247 6.15 4.36 -1.00
N TYR A 248 5.85 4.95 0.15
CA TYR A 248 6.41 4.59 1.43
C TYR A 248 5.34 4.02 2.37
N ARG A 249 5.38 2.73 2.64
CA ARG A 249 4.38 2.06 3.48
C ARG A 249 4.86 2.03 4.91
N VAL A 250 4.02 2.41 5.86
CA VAL A 250 4.28 2.25 7.30
C VAL A 250 3.05 1.62 7.95
N SER A 251 3.21 0.41 8.49
CA SER A 251 2.10 -0.42 8.96
C SER A 251 2.31 -0.91 10.39
N GLN A 252 1.21 -0.95 11.14
CA GLN A 252 1.14 -1.34 12.56
C GLN A 252 2.25 -0.73 13.44
N PRO A 253 2.13 0.56 13.78
CA PRO A 253 2.99 1.19 14.77
C PRO A 253 2.96 0.43 16.10
N ILE A 254 4.12 0.25 16.73
CA ILE A 254 4.19 -0.32 18.09
C ILE A 254 3.63 0.68 19.11
N ASP A 255 3.92 1.97 18.90
CA ASP A 255 3.36 3.09 19.65
C ASP A 255 2.77 4.14 18.69
N SER A 256 1.44 4.22 18.67
CA SER A 256 0.69 5.17 17.84
C SER A 256 0.96 6.63 18.22
N ALA A 257 1.28 6.93 19.47
CA ALA A 257 1.62 8.29 19.89
C ALA A 257 3.02 8.67 19.38
N ALA A 258 3.98 7.74 19.44
CA ALA A 258 5.34 7.97 18.94
C ALA A 258 5.40 8.17 17.42
N VAL A 259 4.54 7.52 16.64
CA VAL A 259 4.51 7.66 15.16
C VAL A 259 3.75 8.90 14.68
N ALA A 260 2.85 9.47 15.49
CA ALA A 260 2.04 10.61 15.03
C ALA A 260 2.88 11.82 14.59
N PRO A 261 3.93 12.24 15.33
CA PRO A 261 4.85 13.28 14.86
C PRO A 261 5.61 12.91 13.57
N TYR A 262 5.93 11.62 13.41
CA TYR A 262 6.59 11.12 12.21
C TYR A 262 5.70 11.32 10.98
N PHE A 263 4.41 10.99 11.06
CA PHE A 263 3.47 11.23 9.97
C PHE A 263 3.15 12.71 9.73
N ALA A 264 3.37 13.58 10.71
CA ALA A 264 3.26 15.03 10.54
C ALA A 264 4.54 15.65 9.92
N SER A 265 5.61 14.88 9.78
CA SER A 265 6.87 15.34 9.21
C SER A 265 6.87 15.28 7.68
N SER A 266 7.72 16.10 7.08
CA SER A 266 8.04 16.08 5.65
C SER A 266 9.56 15.97 5.51
N TYR A 267 10.03 15.17 4.55
CA TYR A 267 11.46 14.97 4.31
C TYR A 267 11.83 15.45 2.91
N PRO A 268 12.93 16.18 2.74
CA PRO A 268 13.33 16.69 1.44
C PRO A 268 13.76 15.54 0.51
N PHE A 269 13.23 15.59 -0.71
CA PHE A 269 13.62 14.74 -1.82
C PHE A 269 13.98 15.64 -3.00
N TYR A 270 14.87 15.17 -3.88
CA TYR A 270 15.32 15.92 -5.04
C TYR A 270 15.24 15.03 -6.26
N MET A 271 14.65 15.54 -7.32
CA MET A 271 14.77 14.93 -8.64
C MET A 271 15.94 15.59 -9.36
N LEU A 272 16.88 14.75 -9.80
CA LEU A 272 18.06 15.11 -10.54
C LEU A 272 17.75 14.88 -12.02
N ARG A 273 17.66 15.96 -12.78
CA ARG A 273 17.49 15.94 -14.23
C ARG A 273 18.87 16.04 -14.88
N HIS A 274 19.29 15.02 -15.63
CA HIS A 274 20.59 15.06 -16.30
C HIS A 274 20.59 16.17 -17.36
N ARG A 275 21.59 17.06 -17.32
CA ARG A 275 21.76 18.11 -18.32
C ARG A 275 22.27 17.47 -19.61
N PRO A 276 21.70 17.78 -20.78
CA PRO A 276 22.32 17.38 -22.04
C PRO A 276 23.76 17.89 -22.05
N GLU A 277 24.72 17.06 -22.47
CA GLU A 277 26.07 17.56 -22.69
C GLU A 277 25.96 18.75 -23.65
N VAL A 278 26.40 19.93 -23.21
CA VAL A 278 26.54 21.07 -24.11
C VAL A 278 27.63 20.65 -25.08
N SER A 279 27.23 20.16 -26.26
CA SER A 279 28.20 19.84 -27.30
C SER A 279 28.99 21.12 -27.52
N SER A 280 30.28 21.10 -27.17
CA SER A 280 31.24 22.12 -27.56
C SER A 280 31.54 21.96 -29.06
N ALA A 281 30.48 21.95 -29.88
CA ALA A 281 30.55 21.89 -31.31
C ALA A 281 30.80 23.31 -31.83
N THR A 282 32.09 23.59 -31.98
CA THR A 282 32.67 24.54 -32.93
C THR A 282 32.25 26.01 -32.82
N SER A 283 33.14 26.77 -32.20
CA SER A 283 33.54 28.08 -32.69
C SER A 283 33.94 28.01 -34.19
N ASN A 284 32.97 28.02 -35.10
CA ASN A 284 33.22 28.38 -36.49
C ASN A 284 32.82 29.84 -36.69
N ARG A 285 33.81 30.67 -36.35
CA ARG A 285 34.12 31.92 -37.03
C ARG A 285 34.17 31.61 -38.55
N GLU A 286 33.53 32.48 -39.34
CA GLU A 286 33.57 32.55 -40.82
C GLU A 286 32.51 31.76 -41.62
N LEU A 287 31.41 32.45 -41.93
CA LEU A 287 30.76 32.62 -43.25
C LEU A 287 29.59 33.58 -42.99
N GLY A 288 29.66 34.87 -43.30
CA GLY A 288 29.80 35.39 -44.66
C GLY A 288 28.40 35.60 -45.26
N ASN A 289 27.93 36.86 -45.20
CA ASN A 289 26.78 37.45 -45.89
C ASN A 289 26.05 36.61 -46.96
N ALA A 290 24.73 36.46 -46.81
CA ALA A 290 23.79 36.71 -47.91
C ALA A 290 22.37 36.99 -47.39
N SER A 291 21.87 38.13 -47.83
CA SER A 291 20.55 38.73 -47.68
C SER A 291 19.38 37.91 -48.25
N GLY A 292 18.22 37.95 -47.60
CA GLY A 292 16.91 37.65 -48.22
C GLY A 292 15.80 37.29 -47.23
N ALA A 293 14.90 38.23 -46.94
CA ALA A 293 13.59 38.01 -46.32
C ALA A 293 12.48 38.11 -47.39
N PRO A 294 11.18 37.91 -47.09
CA PRO A 294 10.52 36.78 -46.42
C PRO A 294 9.35 36.22 -47.27
N ALA A 295 8.84 35.02 -46.96
CA ALA A 295 7.51 34.57 -47.43
C ALA A 295 6.89 33.70 -46.32
N GLN A 296 6.00 34.27 -45.50
CA GLN A 296 4.54 34.22 -45.62
C GLN A 296 3.92 32.82 -45.54
N ALA A 297 3.09 32.70 -44.52
CA ALA A 297 2.33 31.54 -44.10
C ALA A 297 1.35 31.02 -45.15
N THR A 298 1.15 29.70 -45.16
CA THR A 298 -0.12 29.07 -45.49
C THR A 298 -0.23 27.74 -44.74
N LEU A 299 -1.21 27.67 -43.83
CA LEU A 299 -1.75 26.43 -43.27
C LEU A 299 -2.64 25.76 -44.34
N PRO A 300 -2.68 24.41 -44.41
CA PRO A 300 -3.88 23.72 -44.79
C PRO A 300 -4.47 22.98 -43.59
N THR A 301 -5.68 23.39 -43.26
CA THR A 301 -6.68 22.68 -42.48
C THR A 301 -7.12 21.37 -43.15
N SER A 302 -7.47 20.41 -42.30
CA SER A 302 -8.41 19.30 -42.53
C SER A 302 -7.97 18.15 -43.44
N GLY A 303 -7.73 16.99 -42.80
CA GLY A 303 -7.60 15.69 -43.45
C GLY A 303 -7.61 14.55 -42.44
N TYR A 304 -8.72 14.39 -41.72
CA TYR A 304 -9.01 13.15 -40.99
C TYR A 304 -9.39 12.04 -41.98
N LEU A 305 -9.00 10.80 -41.62
CA LEU A 305 -9.43 9.49 -42.15
C LEU A 305 -8.65 8.93 -43.35
N ASN A 306 -7.73 7.99 -43.05
CA ASN A 306 -7.89 6.57 -43.37
C ASN A 306 -6.75 5.75 -42.75
N MET A 307 -7.01 5.15 -41.58
CA MET A 307 -6.14 4.10 -41.04
C MET A 307 -6.63 2.75 -41.57
N ALA A 308 -5.81 2.10 -42.40
CA ALA A 308 -5.96 0.69 -42.74
C ALA A 308 -5.49 -0.17 -41.54
N PRO A 309 -6.19 -1.26 -41.20
CA PRO A 309 -5.77 -2.20 -40.16
C PRO A 309 -4.76 -3.20 -40.75
N GLY A 310 -3.67 -3.46 -40.02
CA GLY A 310 -2.73 -4.53 -40.37
C GLY A 310 -1.42 -4.02 -40.98
N GLY A 311 -0.56 -3.45 -40.14
CA GLY A 311 0.84 -3.25 -40.44
C GLY A 311 1.65 -3.43 -39.17
N ASN A 312 2.53 -4.44 -39.15
CA ASN A 312 3.53 -4.63 -38.12
C ASN A 312 4.25 -3.31 -37.85
N LEU A 313 3.95 -2.66 -36.73
CA LEU A 313 4.79 -1.60 -36.18
C LEU A 313 6.04 -2.28 -35.64
N GLY A 314 7.01 -2.49 -36.54
CA GLY A 314 8.35 -2.87 -36.18
C GLY A 314 8.90 -1.91 -35.13
N HIS A 315 9.71 -2.47 -34.22
CA HIS A 315 10.70 -1.77 -33.42
C HIS A 315 11.31 -0.64 -34.26
N LEU A 316 10.88 0.60 -34.01
CA LEU A 316 11.62 1.75 -34.49
C LEU A 316 12.88 1.82 -33.64
N PRO A 317 14.08 1.81 -34.24
CA PRO A 317 15.29 1.90 -33.46
C PRO A 317 15.25 3.22 -32.69
N ASP A 318 15.38 3.13 -31.36
CA ASP A 318 15.72 4.25 -30.52
C ASP A 318 17.04 4.81 -31.04
N ILE A 319 17.00 5.82 -31.90
CA ILE A 319 18.22 6.56 -32.24
C ILE A 319 18.70 7.11 -30.91
N GLU A 320 19.93 6.83 -30.49
CA GLU A 320 20.41 7.09 -29.14
C GLU A 320 20.86 8.55 -28.97
N ASP A 321 21.04 8.99 -27.73
CA ASP A 321 21.79 10.22 -27.44
C ASP A 321 23.27 9.78 -27.39
N GLU A 322 23.95 9.78 -28.55
CA GLU A 322 25.24 9.11 -28.77
C GLU A 322 26.41 9.59 -27.88
N ASN A 323 26.26 10.68 -27.11
CA ASN A 323 27.41 11.34 -26.49
C ASN A 323 27.59 11.11 -24.97
N ALA A 324 26.56 10.70 -24.23
CA ALA A 324 26.69 10.47 -22.78
C ALA A 324 26.88 8.96 -22.47
N PRO A 325 27.89 8.55 -21.68
CA PRO A 325 28.03 7.16 -21.22
C PRO A 325 26.76 6.72 -20.48
N ARG A 326 26.10 5.66 -20.96
CA ARG A 326 24.93 5.05 -20.33
C ARG A 326 25.26 3.66 -19.83
N GLU A 327 24.67 3.27 -18.71
CA GLU A 327 24.69 1.92 -18.19
C GLU A 327 23.29 1.54 -17.71
N PRO A 328 22.37 1.17 -18.62
CA PRO A 328 21.00 0.83 -18.26
C PRO A 328 20.97 -0.30 -17.22
N LEU A 329 20.29 -0.08 -16.10
CA LEU A 329 20.13 -1.07 -15.05
C LEU A 329 19.00 -2.04 -15.41
N THR A 330 19.26 -3.34 -15.29
CA THR A 330 18.26 -4.40 -15.43
C THR A 330 17.58 -4.70 -14.10
N THR A 331 16.50 -5.49 -14.12
CA THR A 331 15.86 -5.93 -12.88
C THR A 331 16.85 -6.76 -12.05
N PRO A 332 17.13 -6.38 -10.79
CA PRO A 332 17.93 -7.21 -9.90
C PRO A 332 17.31 -8.59 -9.70
N PRO A 333 18.11 -9.64 -9.42
CA PRO A 333 17.57 -10.94 -9.02
C PRO A 333 16.57 -10.77 -7.86
N LEU A 334 15.36 -11.27 -8.05
CA LEU A 334 14.30 -11.20 -7.04
C LEU A 334 14.59 -12.23 -5.95
N ARG A 335 14.31 -11.89 -4.69
CA ARG A 335 14.39 -12.83 -3.57
C ARG A 335 13.37 -13.97 -3.81
N PRO A 336 13.76 -15.23 -3.58
CA PRO A 336 12.80 -16.33 -3.60
C PRO A 336 11.79 -16.12 -2.47
N ARG A 337 10.52 -16.43 -2.74
CA ARG A 337 9.51 -16.57 -1.69
C ARG A 337 9.64 -17.98 -1.10
N GLY A 338 9.32 -18.13 0.18
CA GLY A 338 9.19 -19.44 0.80
C GLY A 338 10.50 -20.03 1.31
N THR A 339 10.34 -21.00 2.20
CA THR A 339 11.39 -21.69 2.94
C THR A 339 11.40 -23.20 2.69
N GLY A 340 10.42 -23.68 1.92
CA GLY A 340 10.06 -25.08 1.78
C GLY A 340 9.24 -25.64 2.96
N GLN A 341 8.83 -24.81 3.92
CA GLN A 341 8.01 -25.24 5.06
C GLN A 341 6.58 -24.76 4.90
N ASP A 342 5.69 -25.69 4.55
CA ASP A 342 4.27 -25.43 4.37
C ASP A 342 3.45 -25.58 5.67
N GLU A 343 2.29 -24.95 5.68
CA GLU A 343 1.33 -24.95 6.79
C GLU A 343 0.31 -26.11 6.69
N SER A 344 0.45 -27.06 5.75
CA SER A 344 -0.55 -28.11 5.51
C SER A 344 -0.80 -29.03 6.69
N TYR A 345 0.18 -29.15 7.61
CA TYR A 345 0.04 -29.90 8.86
C TYR A 345 -1.07 -29.35 9.77
N LEU A 346 -1.48 -28.08 9.60
CA LEU A 346 -2.57 -27.45 10.36
C LEU A 346 -3.96 -27.78 9.80
N LEU A 347 -4.08 -28.35 8.59
CA LEU A 347 -5.37 -28.64 7.95
C LEU A 347 -6.31 -29.49 8.83
N PRO A 348 -5.85 -30.58 9.50
CA PRO A 348 -6.72 -31.37 10.37
C PRO A 348 -7.25 -30.56 11.55
N THR A 349 -6.44 -29.65 12.09
CA THR A 349 -6.79 -28.81 13.25
C THR A 349 -7.72 -27.68 12.83
N LEU A 350 -7.51 -27.09 11.66
CA LEU A 350 -8.42 -26.12 11.05
C LEU A 350 -9.81 -26.73 10.80
N ALA A 351 -9.88 -27.98 10.32
CA ALA A 351 -11.15 -28.69 10.14
C ALA A 351 -11.89 -28.90 11.48
N ARG A 352 -11.17 -29.33 12.54
CA ARG A 352 -11.76 -29.42 13.89
C ARG A 352 -12.23 -28.06 14.43
N LEU A 353 -11.49 -26.99 14.12
CA LEU A 353 -11.85 -25.62 14.51
C LEU A 353 -13.13 -25.17 13.81
N GLU A 354 -13.25 -25.45 12.51
CA GLU A 354 -14.45 -25.17 11.71
C GLU A 354 -15.69 -25.87 12.30
N GLU A 355 -15.57 -27.16 12.65
CA GLU A 355 -16.63 -27.92 13.33
C GLU A 355 -16.98 -27.33 14.70
N ALA A 356 -15.98 -26.98 15.52
CA ALA A 356 -16.18 -26.41 16.85
C ALA A 356 -16.87 -25.03 16.80
N VAL A 357 -16.44 -24.16 15.88
CA VAL A 357 -17.06 -22.85 15.61
C VAL A 357 -18.51 -23.03 15.13
N THR A 358 -18.75 -23.91 14.16
CA THR A 358 -20.09 -24.20 13.65
C THR A 358 -21.02 -24.68 14.76
N ALA A 359 -20.55 -25.61 15.59
CA ALA A 359 -21.32 -26.12 16.71
C ALA A 359 -21.55 -25.06 17.80
N TYR A 360 -20.57 -24.17 18.04
CA TYR A 360 -20.74 -23.03 18.93
C TYR A 360 -21.83 -22.08 18.42
N MET A 361 -21.74 -21.62 17.17
CA MET A 361 -22.69 -20.69 16.56
C MET A 361 -24.13 -21.24 16.56
N GLY A 362 -24.29 -22.53 16.28
CA GLY A 362 -25.59 -23.21 16.37
C GLY A 362 -26.15 -23.24 17.79
N ARG A 363 -25.32 -23.49 18.82
CA ARG A 363 -25.77 -23.56 20.21
C ARG A 363 -25.99 -22.21 20.88
N SER A 364 -25.10 -21.25 20.64
CA SER A 364 -25.09 -19.95 21.33
C SER A 364 -26.02 -18.93 20.70
N ARG A 365 -26.23 -19.02 19.37
CA ARG A 365 -26.98 -18.04 18.57
C ARG A 365 -28.15 -18.67 17.81
N GLY A 366 -28.29 -20.00 17.81
CA GLY A 366 -29.27 -20.69 16.97
C GLY A 366 -28.98 -20.55 15.47
N ALA A 367 -27.76 -20.14 15.11
CA ALA A 367 -27.41 -19.80 13.75
C ALA A 367 -27.09 -21.05 12.92
N VAL A 368 -27.41 -21.00 11.63
CA VAL A 368 -27.13 -22.08 10.67
C VAL A 368 -26.03 -21.62 9.74
N LEU A 369 -25.09 -22.52 9.43
CA LEU A 369 -24.07 -22.26 8.42
C LEU A 369 -24.76 -22.14 7.06
N HIS A 370 -24.65 -20.95 6.48
CA HIS A 370 -25.26 -20.59 5.20
C HIS A 370 -24.26 -20.75 4.05
N ALA A 371 -23.04 -20.25 4.25
CA ALA A 371 -21.96 -20.38 3.27
C ALA A 371 -20.61 -20.63 3.93
N ARG A 372 -19.73 -21.31 3.21
CA ARG A 372 -18.32 -21.51 3.53
C ARG A 372 -17.51 -21.09 2.32
N TRP A 373 -16.57 -20.18 2.50
CA TRP A 373 -15.69 -19.73 1.43
C TRP A 373 -14.24 -19.84 1.79
N GLU A 374 -13.46 -20.32 0.82
CA GLU A 374 -12.02 -20.28 0.87
C GLU A 374 -11.57 -18.96 0.23
N MET A 375 -10.60 -18.32 0.86
CA MET A 375 -9.96 -17.16 0.26
C MET A 375 -8.85 -17.61 -0.69
N GLU A 376 -8.55 -16.81 -1.71
CA GLU A 376 -7.54 -17.14 -2.71
C GLU A 376 -6.34 -16.20 -2.59
N HIS A 377 -5.14 -16.78 -2.65
CA HIS A 377 -3.89 -16.04 -2.73
C HIS A 377 -3.75 -15.37 -4.10
N ILE A 378 -3.34 -14.09 -4.10
CA ILE A 378 -3.12 -13.32 -5.31
C ILE A 378 -1.64 -12.98 -5.45
N LEU A 379 -1.04 -13.48 -6.53
CA LEU A 379 0.26 -13.07 -7.03
C LEU A 379 0.08 -12.44 -8.42
N PRO A 380 0.14 -11.11 -8.55
CA PRO A 380 0.01 -10.45 -9.84
C PRO A 380 1.17 -10.80 -10.78
N ASP A 381 0.83 -11.09 -12.03
CA ASP A 381 1.82 -11.18 -13.09
C ASP A 381 2.30 -9.77 -13.46
N THR A 382 3.48 -9.41 -12.98
CA THR A 382 4.08 -8.09 -13.21
C THR A 382 4.26 -7.79 -14.70
N GLN A 383 4.56 -8.80 -15.52
CA GLN A 383 4.73 -8.59 -16.96
C GLN A 383 3.38 -8.27 -17.60
N ARG A 384 2.34 -9.05 -17.29
CA ARG A 384 0.99 -8.78 -17.81
C ARG A 384 0.46 -7.44 -17.35
N CYS A 385 0.70 -7.03 -16.10
CA CYS A 385 0.35 -5.69 -15.63
C CYS A 385 0.98 -4.56 -16.47
N LEU A 386 2.20 -4.79 -16.97
CA LEU A 386 2.94 -3.84 -17.79
C LEU A 386 2.56 -3.91 -19.28
N THR A 387 2.02 -5.03 -19.79
CA THR A 387 1.80 -5.22 -21.23
C THR A 387 0.36 -5.42 -21.65
N GLU A 388 -0.53 -5.79 -20.73
CA GLU A 388 -1.94 -6.08 -20.98
C GLU A 388 -2.81 -5.08 -20.20
N PRO A 389 -3.28 -3.99 -20.84
CA PRO A 389 -4.09 -2.97 -20.18
C PRO A 389 -5.35 -3.50 -19.48
N ASP A 390 -5.88 -4.63 -19.95
CA ASP A 390 -7.10 -5.25 -19.41
C ASP A 390 -6.82 -6.36 -18.37
N TYR A 391 -5.54 -6.61 -18.05
CA TYR A 391 -5.20 -7.58 -17.02
C TYR A 391 -5.56 -7.05 -15.63
N PHE A 392 -6.44 -7.78 -14.95
CA PHE A 392 -6.85 -7.49 -13.58
C PHE A 392 -6.61 -8.74 -12.72
N PRO A 393 -5.64 -8.72 -11.78
CA PRO A 393 -5.25 -9.90 -11.01
C PRO A 393 -6.25 -10.29 -9.92
N ILE A 394 -7.23 -9.43 -9.60
CA ILE A 394 -8.25 -9.69 -8.57
C ILE A 394 -9.51 -10.17 -9.28
N ALA A 395 -9.99 -11.38 -8.97
CA ALA A 395 -11.35 -11.75 -9.36
C ALA A 395 -12.33 -10.89 -8.55
N ALA A 396 -13.03 -9.94 -9.20
CA ALA A 396 -14.00 -9.11 -8.51
C ALA A 396 -15.16 -9.99 -8.02
N SER A 397 -15.33 -10.07 -6.71
CA SER A 397 -16.38 -10.86 -6.06
C SER A 397 -17.76 -10.20 -6.11
N VAL A 398 -17.91 -9.06 -6.78
CA VAL A 398 -19.14 -8.30 -6.99
C VAL A 398 -19.10 -7.76 -8.42
N PRO A 399 -20.24 -7.70 -9.15
CA PRO A 399 -20.22 -7.22 -10.54
C PRO A 399 -19.60 -5.82 -10.65
N GLU A 400 -18.98 -5.51 -11.79
CA GLU A 400 -18.04 -4.41 -12.10
C GLU A 400 -18.47 -2.94 -11.81
N TRP A 401 -19.54 -2.67 -11.07
CA TRP A 401 -20.15 -1.33 -11.02
C TRP A 401 -19.57 -0.37 -9.96
N ASN A 402 -18.41 -0.63 -9.35
CA ASN A 402 -17.75 0.39 -8.51
C ASN A 402 -16.21 0.43 -8.56
N LEU A 403 -15.60 -0.30 -9.49
CA LEU A 403 -14.24 0.00 -9.97
C LEU A 403 -14.36 0.70 -11.33
N THR A 404 -15.12 1.79 -11.40
CA THR A 404 -15.29 2.65 -12.60
C THR A 404 -14.00 3.39 -13.01
N GLY A 405 -12.84 2.88 -12.61
CA GLY A 405 -11.51 3.35 -12.95
C GLY A 405 -10.72 2.31 -13.73
N PHE A 406 -9.58 2.76 -14.27
CA PHE A 406 -8.65 1.94 -15.04
C PHE A 406 -8.42 0.55 -14.44
N ALA A 407 -8.42 -0.48 -15.30
CA ALA A 407 -7.88 -1.78 -14.95
C ALA A 407 -6.46 -1.60 -14.37
N THR A 408 -6.25 -2.18 -13.19
CA THR A 408 -5.06 -1.94 -12.38
C THR A 408 -4.61 -3.18 -11.63
N CYS A 409 -3.30 -3.33 -11.45
CA CYS A 409 -2.75 -4.35 -10.55
C CYS A 409 -2.62 -3.85 -9.10
N GLY A 410 -3.38 -2.82 -8.70
CA GLY A 410 -3.72 -2.59 -7.29
C GLY A 410 -2.59 -2.15 -6.36
N PHE A 411 -1.44 -1.69 -6.87
CA PHE A 411 -0.26 -1.38 -6.06
C PHE A 411 0.10 -2.55 -5.13
N PHE A 412 0.03 -3.79 -5.63
CA PHE A 412 0.52 -4.93 -4.87
C PHE A 412 2.03 -4.82 -4.65
N SER A 413 2.48 -5.10 -3.43
CA SER A 413 3.90 -5.12 -3.10
C SER A 413 4.40 -6.55 -3.00
N ARG A 414 5.60 -6.84 -3.51
CA ARG A 414 6.19 -8.17 -3.43
C ARG A 414 6.49 -8.60 -1.98
N ASP A 415 6.63 -7.66 -1.05
CA ASP A 415 6.81 -7.96 0.37
C ASP A 415 5.52 -8.40 1.07
N CYS A 416 4.40 -8.45 0.35
CA CYS A 416 3.11 -8.89 0.88
C CYS A 416 2.52 -9.99 0.02
N LEU A 417 1.97 -11.01 0.67
CA LEU A 417 1.01 -11.92 0.06
C LEU A 417 -0.39 -11.41 0.40
N TYR A 418 -1.19 -11.16 -0.63
CA TYR A 418 -2.57 -10.71 -0.49
C TYR A 418 -3.49 -11.91 -0.72
N THR A 419 -4.50 -12.02 0.12
CA THR A 419 -5.47 -13.10 0.08
C THR A 419 -6.85 -12.48 0.08
N PHE A 420 -7.67 -12.84 -0.89
CA PHE A 420 -8.99 -12.22 -1.10
C PHE A 420 -10.08 -13.25 -1.06
N LEU A 421 -11.25 -12.83 -0.60
CA LEU A 421 -12.44 -13.65 -0.78
C LEU A 421 -12.79 -13.70 -2.28
N SER A 422 -12.61 -14.86 -2.89
CA SER A 422 -12.98 -15.15 -4.27
C SER A 422 -14.31 -15.91 -4.26
N PRO A 423 -15.30 -15.56 -5.10
CA PRO A 423 -16.49 -16.37 -5.22
C PRO A 423 -16.10 -17.76 -5.75
N PRO A 424 -16.79 -18.83 -5.37
CA PRO A 424 -16.52 -20.15 -5.93
C PRO A 424 -16.60 -20.10 -7.47
N THR A 425 -15.51 -20.51 -8.13
CA THR A 425 -15.40 -20.58 -9.59
C THR A 425 -16.40 -21.56 -10.22
N THR A 426 -16.97 -22.45 -9.41
CA THR A 426 -18.01 -23.41 -9.79
C THR A 426 -19.25 -23.21 -8.93
N GLY A 427 -20.35 -22.78 -9.54
CA GLY A 427 -21.64 -22.60 -8.86
C GLY A 427 -22.28 -21.25 -9.16
N LYS A 428 -23.54 -21.07 -8.77
CA LYS A 428 -24.20 -19.76 -8.80
C LYS A 428 -23.70 -18.97 -7.60
N VAL A 429 -22.95 -17.89 -7.84
CA VAL A 429 -22.58 -16.94 -6.78
C VAL A 429 -23.84 -16.21 -6.36
N ASP A 430 -24.27 -16.39 -5.11
CA ASP A 430 -25.26 -15.51 -4.51
C ASP A 430 -24.53 -14.32 -3.90
N TYR A 431 -24.43 -13.23 -4.66
CA TYR A 431 -23.83 -11.99 -4.17
C TYR A 431 -24.56 -11.45 -2.92
N GLY A 432 -25.81 -11.86 -2.71
CA GLY A 432 -26.56 -11.58 -1.49
C GLY A 432 -25.81 -12.06 -0.24
N ASP A 433 -25.00 -13.11 -0.33
CA ASP A 433 -24.21 -13.64 0.80
C ASP A 433 -23.08 -12.69 1.22
N LEU A 434 -22.61 -11.85 0.30
CA LEU A 434 -21.59 -10.83 0.55
C LEU A 434 -22.16 -9.54 1.14
N THR A 435 -23.42 -9.52 1.56
CA THR A 435 -24.01 -8.41 2.33
C THR A 435 -23.96 -8.71 3.83
N PHE A 436 -24.12 -7.68 4.68
CA PHE A 436 -24.09 -7.85 6.13
C PHE A 436 -25.39 -7.42 6.83
N PRO A 437 -26.52 -8.12 6.56
CA PRO A 437 -27.81 -7.85 7.18
C PRO A 437 -27.79 -8.18 8.68
N ARG A 438 -28.86 -7.78 9.39
CA ARG A 438 -28.97 -7.93 10.86
C ARG A 438 -28.79 -9.36 11.37
N ASN A 439 -29.32 -10.35 10.65
CA ASN A 439 -29.33 -11.74 11.08
C ASN A 439 -28.08 -12.52 10.65
N ARG A 440 -27.09 -11.87 10.04
CA ARG A 440 -25.89 -12.53 9.54
C ARG A 440 -24.71 -12.32 10.47
N SER A 441 -23.84 -13.31 10.54
CA SER A 441 -22.53 -13.22 11.18
C SER A 441 -21.46 -13.82 10.26
N PHE A 442 -20.28 -13.22 10.27
CA PHE A 442 -19.10 -13.73 9.57
C PHE A 442 -18.13 -14.25 10.61
N VAL A 443 -17.57 -15.44 10.40
CA VAL A 443 -16.48 -15.96 11.23
C VAL A 443 -15.27 -16.19 10.34
N PHE A 444 -14.15 -15.57 10.68
CA PHE A 444 -12.89 -15.75 9.98
C PHE A 444 -12.04 -16.76 10.75
N LEU A 445 -11.55 -17.78 10.05
CA LEU A 445 -10.64 -18.79 10.56
C LEU A 445 -9.43 -18.92 9.66
N GLY A 446 -8.26 -19.19 10.23
CA GLY A 446 -7.04 -19.39 9.47
C GLY A 446 -5.83 -19.63 10.36
N ALA A 447 -4.66 -19.78 9.75
CA ALA A 447 -3.40 -19.86 10.48
C ALA A 447 -2.98 -18.48 11.02
N ASN A 448 -2.49 -18.43 12.25
CA ASN A 448 -1.86 -17.23 12.80
C ASN A 448 -0.39 -17.18 12.35
N GLN A 449 -0.13 -16.69 11.14
CA GLN A 449 1.20 -16.75 10.53
C GLN A 449 2.26 -15.91 11.27
N VAL A 450 1.85 -14.92 12.09
CA VAL A 450 2.79 -14.21 12.96
C VAL A 450 3.20 -15.08 14.14
N GLY A 451 2.26 -15.81 14.74
CA GLY A 451 2.54 -16.79 15.81
C GLY A 451 3.43 -17.94 15.34
N LEU A 452 3.28 -18.35 14.07
CA LEU A 452 4.11 -19.34 13.41
C LEU A 452 5.49 -18.82 12.99
N GLU A 453 5.80 -17.54 13.22
CA GLU A 453 7.00 -16.86 12.73
C GLU A 453 7.15 -16.88 11.19
N LYS A 454 6.09 -17.23 10.46
CA LYS A 454 6.06 -17.28 9.01
C LYS A 454 6.06 -15.89 8.40
N VAL A 455 5.50 -14.90 9.07
CA VAL A 455 5.49 -13.50 8.65
C VAL A 455 5.73 -12.53 9.81
N THR A 456 6.29 -11.35 9.55
CA THR A 456 6.49 -10.33 10.60
C THR A 456 5.22 -9.58 10.96
N TYR A 457 4.26 -9.53 10.03
CA TYR A 457 2.99 -8.84 10.21
C TYR A 457 1.91 -9.48 9.35
N SER A 458 0.75 -9.74 9.93
CA SER A 458 -0.46 -9.99 9.17
C SER A 458 -1.67 -9.26 9.74
N ASN A 459 -2.64 -8.99 8.87
CA ASN A 459 -3.93 -8.47 9.27
C ASN A 459 -5.02 -8.99 8.32
N ILE A 460 -6.19 -9.31 8.88
CA ILE A 460 -7.41 -9.63 8.15
C ILE A 460 -8.45 -8.56 8.41
N PHE A 461 -9.16 -8.14 7.37
CA PHE A 461 -10.17 -7.09 7.51
C PHE A 461 -11.37 -7.30 6.60
N MET A 462 -12.49 -6.74 7.04
CA MET A 462 -13.74 -6.65 6.30
C MET A 462 -14.10 -5.19 6.12
N THR A 463 -14.26 -4.75 4.88
CA THR A 463 -14.58 -3.36 4.54
C THR A 463 -15.79 -3.27 3.64
N ALA A 464 -16.50 -2.15 3.68
CA ALA A 464 -17.52 -1.88 2.69
C ALA A 464 -16.85 -1.73 1.32
N THR A 465 -17.47 -2.30 0.29
CA THR A 465 -17.11 -2.08 -1.12
C THR A 465 -17.31 -0.62 -1.52
N ALA A 466 -18.29 0.06 -0.93
CA ALA A 466 -18.41 1.50 -0.97
C ALA A 466 -17.37 2.12 -0.03
N GLU A 467 -16.33 2.72 -0.64
CA GLU A 467 -15.23 3.43 0.04
C GLU A 467 -14.25 2.51 0.81
N PRO A 468 -13.65 1.50 0.17
CA PRO A 468 -12.85 0.45 0.84
C PRO A 468 -11.54 0.96 1.48
N GLN A 469 -11.21 2.23 1.22
CA GLN A 469 -10.02 2.90 1.74
C GLN A 469 -10.31 3.66 3.04
N LYS A 470 -11.58 3.90 3.42
CA LYS A 470 -11.91 4.66 4.63
C LYS A 470 -11.81 3.77 5.87
N GLN A 471 -10.89 4.10 6.78
CA GLN A 471 -10.71 3.35 8.03
C GLN A 471 -12.01 3.23 8.87
N GLY A 472 -12.86 4.26 8.90
CA GLY A 472 -14.16 4.21 9.61
C GLY A 472 -15.19 3.25 9.00
N ARG A 473 -14.87 2.65 7.85
CA ARG A 473 -15.72 1.75 7.07
C ARG A 473 -15.13 0.34 6.98
N THR A 474 -14.15 0.05 7.84
CA THR A 474 -13.41 -1.22 7.86
C THR A 474 -13.28 -1.73 9.29
N VAL A 475 -13.55 -3.02 9.47
CA VAL A 475 -13.19 -3.77 10.68
C VAL A 475 -11.88 -4.50 10.39
N ASN A 476 -10.84 -4.22 11.17
CA ASN A 476 -9.48 -4.74 10.94
C ASN A 476 -8.94 -5.44 12.18
N PHE A 477 -8.42 -6.65 12.00
CA PHE A 477 -7.77 -7.44 13.04
C PHE A 477 -6.30 -7.65 12.67
N SER A 478 -5.39 -7.12 13.48
CA SER A 478 -3.97 -7.51 13.42
C SER A 478 -3.79 -8.92 13.97
N ALA A 479 -2.74 -9.63 13.58
CA ALA A 479 -2.40 -10.94 14.14
C ALA A 479 -2.39 -10.99 15.69
N GLN A 480 -1.92 -9.92 16.34
CA GLN A 480 -1.95 -9.82 17.81
C GLN A 480 -3.37 -9.82 18.39
N ALA A 481 -4.35 -9.25 17.67
CA ALA A 481 -5.75 -9.27 18.08
C ALA A 481 -6.41 -10.64 17.83
N LEU A 482 -5.79 -11.48 17.00
CA LEU A 482 -6.22 -12.84 16.66
C LEU A 482 -5.61 -13.90 17.59
N GLU A 483 -4.58 -13.55 18.37
CA GLU A 483 -3.83 -14.49 19.21
C GLU A 483 -4.71 -15.14 20.28
N GLY A 484 -4.62 -16.47 20.39
CA GLY A 484 -5.40 -17.26 21.36
C GLY A 484 -6.87 -17.46 21.00
N SER A 485 -7.35 -16.90 19.88
CA SER A 485 -8.76 -16.93 19.52
C SER A 485 -9.27 -18.34 19.17
N ALA A 486 -8.46 -19.17 18.51
CA ALA A 486 -8.84 -20.56 18.23
C ALA A 486 -8.83 -21.45 19.49
N ASN A 487 -7.95 -21.20 20.48
CA ASN A 487 -7.96 -21.93 21.75
C ASN A 487 -9.28 -21.79 22.52
N TRP A 488 -10.02 -20.70 22.30
CA TRP A 488 -11.35 -20.53 22.89
C TRP A 488 -12.32 -21.63 22.44
N PHE A 489 -12.23 -22.05 21.18
CA PHE A 489 -13.07 -23.09 20.60
C PHE A 489 -12.47 -24.50 20.78
N LEU A 490 -11.14 -24.59 20.83
CA LEU A 490 -10.38 -25.83 20.96
C LEU A 490 -9.35 -25.75 22.11
N PRO A 491 -9.78 -25.71 23.38
CA PRO A 491 -8.86 -25.46 24.51
C PRO A 491 -7.88 -26.59 24.78
N GLU A 492 -8.24 -27.83 24.42
CA GLU A 492 -7.42 -29.02 24.64
C GLU A 492 -6.52 -29.35 23.43
N ASP A 493 -6.65 -28.59 22.33
CA ASP A 493 -5.88 -28.84 21.12
C ASP A 493 -4.56 -28.06 21.15
N PRO A 494 -3.40 -28.74 21.17
CA PRO A 494 -2.11 -28.07 21.29
C PRO A 494 -1.76 -27.20 20.08
N GLU A 495 -2.35 -27.45 18.92
CA GLU A 495 -2.12 -26.70 17.68
C GLU A 495 -3.10 -25.53 17.52
N ALA A 496 -4.13 -25.40 18.36
CA ALA A 496 -5.08 -24.29 18.28
C ALA A 496 -4.44 -22.92 18.54
N LYS A 497 -3.29 -22.86 19.21
CA LYS A 497 -2.51 -21.62 19.40
C LYS A 497 -1.98 -21.04 18.08
N ASP A 498 -1.82 -21.90 17.07
CA ASP A 498 -1.26 -21.56 15.76
C ASP A 498 -2.36 -21.18 14.75
N LEU A 499 -3.62 -21.18 15.19
CA LEU A 499 -4.80 -20.81 14.41
C LEU A 499 -5.48 -19.57 15.03
N PHE A 500 -6.41 -18.99 14.28
CA PHE A 500 -7.34 -17.98 14.77
C PHE A 500 -8.79 -18.29 14.39
N ALA A 501 -9.73 -17.76 15.17
CA ALA A 501 -11.16 -17.75 14.88
C ALA A 501 -11.79 -16.48 15.48
N VAL A 502 -12.27 -15.55 14.64
CA VAL A 502 -12.92 -14.31 15.09
C VAL A 502 -14.30 -14.12 14.48
N THR A 503 -15.25 -13.70 15.30
CA THR A 503 -16.66 -13.48 14.90
C THR A 503 -16.93 -12.00 14.69
N LEU A 504 -17.55 -11.65 13.56
CA LEU A 504 -18.14 -10.34 13.29
C LEU A 504 -19.65 -10.52 13.19
N THR A 505 -20.41 -9.75 13.97
CA THR A 505 -21.87 -9.88 14.04
C THR A 505 -22.55 -8.53 14.24
N ARG A 506 -23.84 -8.45 13.96
CA ARG A 506 -24.69 -7.31 14.34
C ARG A 506 -25.26 -7.44 15.74
N ASP A 507 -25.35 -8.68 16.23
CA ASP A 507 -25.87 -8.97 17.55
C ASP A 507 -24.86 -8.55 18.62
N ASP A 508 -25.36 -8.32 19.83
CA ASP A 508 -24.50 -8.01 20.97
C ASP A 508 -23.64 -9.24 21.31
N CYS A 509 -22.31 -9.10 21.24
CA CYS A 509 -21.36 -10.13 21.65
C CYS A 509 -21.48 -10.52 23.13
N ARG A 510 -22.27 -9.79 23.93
CA ARG A 510 -22.58 -10.11 25.33
C ARG A 510 -23.75 -11.07 25.51
N GLN A 511 -24.50 -11.37 24.45
CA GLN A 511 -25.69 -12.21 24.52
C GLN A 511 -25.40 -13.64 24.06
N GLY A 512 -24.69 -14.41 24.89
CA GLY A 512 -24.72 -15.87 24.80
C GLY A 512 -26.05 -16.37 25.36
N VAL A 513 -27.08 -16.53 24.51
CA VAL A 513 -28.37 -17.09 24.96
C VAL A 513 -28.28 -18.61 24.89
N LEU A 514 -28.15 -19.27 26.04
CA LEU A 514 -28.42 -20.71 26.11
C LEU A 514 -29.91 -20.95 25.84
N VAL A 515 -30.24 -21.40 24.62
CA VAL A 515 -31.56 -21.96 24.33
C VAL A 515 -31.57 -23.41 24.81
N LYS A 516 -31.91 -23.63 26.09
CA LYS A 516 -32.29 -24.95 26.59
C LYS A 516 -33.83 -25.01 26.58
N ASP A 517 -34.39 -25.90 25.76
CA ASP A 517 -35.80 -26.29 25.78
C ASP A 517 -36.84 -25.17 25.58
N GLY A 518 -36.62 -24.28 24.60
CA GLY A 518 -37.66 -23.32 24.15
C GLY A 518 -38.09 -22.29 25.20
N ARG A 519 -37.40 -22.19 26.33
CA ARG A 519 -37.57 -21.15 27.34
C ARG A 519 -36.28 -20.34 27.43
N ARG A 520 -36.38 -19.01 27.39
CA ARG A 520 -35.26 -18.08 27.59
C ARG A 520 -34.64 -18.35 28.97
N GLY A 521 -33.60 -19.17 29.02
CA GLY A 521 -32.77 -19.41 30.19
C GLY A 521 -31.84 -18.21 30.42
N GLY A 522 -31.60 -17.88 31.67
CA GLY A 522 -30.95 -16.64 32.11
C GLY A 522 -29.61 -16.32 31.44
N ALA A 523 -29.33 -15.02 31.32
CA ALA A 523 -28.10 -14.46 30.77
C ALA A 523 -26.86 -15.04 31.48
N LEU A 524 -26.03 -15.77 30.73
CA LEU A 524 -24.60 -15.82 31.04
C LEU A 524 -24.00 -14.51 30.54
N SER A 525 -23.66 -13.62 31.46
CA SER A 525 -22.73 -12.53 31.16
C SER A 525 -21.31 -13.12 31.08
N THR A 526 -20.97 -13.68 29.93
CA THR A 526 -19.58 -13.84 29.52
C THR A 526 -19.49 -13.15 28.19
N ASP A 527 -18.79 -12.01 28.13
CA ASP A 527 -18.44 -11.37 26.86
C ASP A 527 -17.89 -12.48 25.94
N GLU A 528 -18.47 -12.69 24.76
CA GLU A 528 -17.94 -13.65 23.79
C GLU A 528 -16.53 -13.19 23.42
N ALA A 529 -15.52 -13.90 23.92
CA ALA A 529 -14.14 -13.65 23.59
C ALA A 529 -13.98 -13.75 22.06
N PHE A 530 -13.26 -12.79 21.47
CA PHE A 530 -12.99 -12.75 20.02
C PHE A 530 -14.24 -12.55 19.12
N CYS A 531 -15.28 -11.89 19.66
CA CYS A 531 -16.43 -11.38 18.91
C CYS A 531 -16.40 -9.86 18.80
N THR A 532 -16.75 -9.33 17.62
CA THR A 532 -16.89 -7.89 17.34
C THR A 532 -18.29 -7.58 16.84
N THR A 533 -19.02 -6.75 17.59
CA THR A 533 -20.29 -6.17 17.14
C THR A 533 -20.01 -5.03 16.16
N VAL A 534 -20.54 -5.14 14.94
CA VAL A 534 -20.34 -4.16 13.86
C VAL A 534 -21.60 -3.34 13.69
N SER A 535 -21.49 -2.02 13.87
CA SER A 535 -22.62 -1.11 13.71
C SER A 535 -22.91 -0.80 12.23
N GLU A 536 -24.15 -0.42 11.95
CA GLU A 536 -24.60 0.01 10.60
C GLU A 536 -23.79 1.20 10.06
N GLY A 537 -23.27 2.04 10.97
CA GLY A 537 -22.41 3.16 10.59
C GLY A 537 -21.04 2.76 10.07
N VAL A 538 -20.54 1.56 10.41
CA VAL A 538 -19.27 1.04 9.88
C VAL A 538 -19.52 0.34 8.56
N LEU A 539 -20.40 -0.66 8.55
CA LEU A 539 -20.83 -1.39 7.35
C LEU A 539 -22.35 -1.29 7.28
N SER A 540 -22.96 -0.91 6.16
CA SER A 540 -24.43 -0.87 6.04
C SER A 540 -25.01 -2.27 5.80
N TYR A 541 -26.33 -2.43 5.86
CA TYR A 541 -26.98 -3.72 5.59
C TYR A 541 -27.00 -4.08 4.10
N GLU A 542 -27.04 -3.07 3.23
CA GLU A 542 -27.21 -3.23 1.77
C GLU A 542 -25.87 -3.22 1.03
N GLU A 543 -24.76 -2.94 1.72
CA GLU A 543 -23.44 -2.89 1.12
C GLU A 543 -22.81 -4.27 1.02
N PHE A 544 -22.23 -4.55 -0.14
CA PHE A 544 -21.32 -5.67 -0.27
C PHE A 544 -20.07 -5.44 0.57
N VAL A 545 -19.62 -6.49 1.24
CA VAL A 545 -18.38 -6.51 1.99
C VAL A 545 -17.26 -7.07 1.12
N TYR A 546 -16.07 -6.55 1.38
CA TYR A 546 -14.83 -6.99 0.79
C TYR A 546 -13.92 -7.48 1.90
N ILE A 547 -13.44 -8.72 1.80
CA ILE A 547 -12.61 -9.37 2.82
C ILE A 547 -11.22 -9.62 2.26
N VAL A 548 -10.22 -9.17 3.00
CA VAL A 548 -8.82 -9.22 2.58
C VAL A 548 -7.96 -9.58 3.77
N GLU A 549 -7.00 -10.44 3.53
CA GLU A 549 -5.88 -10.66 4.43
C GLU A 549 -4.58 -10.25 3.75
N ARG A 550 -3.69 -9.62 4.52
CA ARG A 550 -2.35 -9.26 4.09
C ARG A 550 -1.34 -9.92 4.99
N LYS A 551 -0.33 -10.52 4.38
CA LYS A 551 0.76 -11.24 5.06
C LYS A 551 2.07 -10.64 4.59
N TYR A 552 2.64 -9.79 5.43
CA TYR A 552 3.84 -9.05 5.13
C TYR A 552 5.06 -9.79 5.66
N LEU A 553 6.00 -10.01 4.74
CA LEU A 553 7.41 -10.22 5.01
C LEU A 553 7.70 -11.47 5.83
N GLU A 554 8.11 -12.53 5.15
CA GLU A 554 8.67 -13.74 5.75
C GLU A 554 10.10 -13.44 6.25
N PRO A 555 10.39 -13.60 7.55
CA PRO A 555 11.68 -13.21 8.12
C PRO A 555 12.89 -13.88 7.46
N ALA A 556 12.73 -15.15 7.06
CA ALA A 556 13.78 -15.98 6.48
C ALA A 556 14.19 -15.52 5.07
N THR A 557 13.22 -15.17 4.22
CA THR A 557 13.45 -14.78 2.83
C THR A 557 13.48 -13.27 2.63
N GLN A 558 13.03 -12.50 3.63
CA GLN A 558 12.95 -11.05 3.64
C GLN A 558 12.04 -10.47 2.54
N ILE A 559 11.17 -11.29 1.96
CA ILE A 559 10.16 -10.95 0.95
C ILE A 559 8.80 -11.48 1.43
N GLY A 560 7.69 -11.23 0.73
CA GLY A 560 6.40 -11.81 1.13
C GLY A 560 6.43 -13.34 1.06
N PRO A 561 5.63 -14.05 1.87
CA PRO A 561 5.64 -15.51 1.90
C PRO A 561 5.21 -16.11 0.56
N ASP A 562 5.52 -17.38 0.36
CA ASP A 562 5.07 -18.16 -0.79
C ASP A 562 3.60 -18.57 -0.60
N PRO A 563 2.71 -18.35 -1.60
CA PRO A 563 1.33 -18.82 -1.53
C PRO A 563 1.19 -20.33 -1.38
N ASP A 564 2.15 -21.14 -1.85
CA ASP A 564 2.08 -22.59 -1.76
C ASP A 564 2.46 -23.12 -0.37
N GLU A 565 3.08 -22.29 0.47
CA GLU A 565 3.50 -22.64 1.84
C GLU A 565 2.54 -22.14 2.92
N VAL A 566 1.59 -21.29 2.58
CA VAL A 566 0.70 -20.62 3.53
C VAL A 566 -0.73 -21.07 3.32
N LEU A 567 -1.45 -21.37 4.40
CA LEU A 567 -2.86 -21.67 4.31
C LEU A 567 -3.70 -20.40 4.06
N PRO A 568 -4.62 -20.42 3.09
CA PRO A 568 -5.62 -19.38 2.97
C PRO A 568 -6.63 -19.45 4.13
N PRO A 569 -7.12 -18.31 4.62
CA PRO A 569 -8.22 -18.31 5.57
C PRO A 569 -9.51 -18.82 4.94
N VAL A 570 -10.41 -19.23 5.81
CA VAL A 570 -11.79 -19.59 5.50
C VAL A 570 -12.72 -18.56 6.14
N VAL A 571 -13.77 -18.21 5.40
CA VAL A 571 -14.87 -17.36 5.88
C VAL A 571 -16.12 -18.23 5.99
N LEU A 572 -16.64 -18.35 7.20
CA LEU A 572 -17.94 -18.97 7.46
C LEU A 572 -19.00 -17.89 7.60
N VAL A 573 -20.10 -18.06 6.89
CA VAL A 573 -21.27 -17.18 6.96
C VAL A 573 -22.39 -17.91 7.66
N PHE A 574 -22.85 -17.33 8.76
CA PHE A 574 -23.95 -17.86 9.55
C PHE A 574 -25.17 -16.96 9.44
N GLU A 575 -26.35 -17.56 9.36
CA GLU A 575 -27.62 -16.87 9.49
C GLU A 575 -28.38 -17.34 10.72
N SER A 576 -28.75 -16.39 11.55
CA SER A 576 -29.61 -16.64 12.71
C SER A 576 -31.09 -16.58 12.28
N PRO A 577 -31.95 -17.47 12.79
CA PRO A 577 -33.39 -17.37 12.56
C PRO A 577 -33.87 -16.01 13.08
N ASN A 578 -34.59 -15.28 12.23
CA ASN A 578 -35.10 -13.94 12.52
C ASN A 578 -35.81 -13.92 13.88
N ILE A 579 -35.26 -13.21 14.86
CA ILE A 579 -35.99 -12.87 16.08
C ILE A 579 -37.08 -11.88 15.66
N THR A 580 -38.23 -12.41 15.27
CA THR A 580 -39.43 -11.67 14.89
C THR A 580 -39.76 -10.63 15.94
N GLY A 581 -39.80 -9.37 15.52
CA GLY A 581 -40.21 -8.28 16.40
C GLY A 581 -40.53 -6.98 15.68
N LEU A 582 -39.60 -6.41 14.91
CA LEU A 582 -39.78 -5.06 14.36
C LEU A 582 -39.02 -4.89 13.03
N GLY A 583 -39.71 -4.91 11.89
CA GLY A 583 -39.29 -4.15 10.70
C GLY A 583 -39.18 -4.82 9.33
N PHE A 584 -39.26 -6.15 9.21
CA PHE A 584 -38.66 -6.86 8.06
C PHE A 584 -39.45 -6.99 6.75
N GLU A 585 -40.76 -6.68 6.69
CA GLU A 585 -41.48 -6.79 5.40
C GLU A 585 -40.90 -5.89 4.30
N ARG A 586 -40.20 -4.80 4.68
CA ARG A 586 -39.59 -3.87 3.73
C ARG A 586 -38.20 -4.25 3.22
N ASP A 587 -37.47 -5.11 3.91
CA ASP A 587 -36.08 -5.45 3.52
C ASP A 587 -36.03 -6.65 2.59
N ALA A 588 -36.90 -7.65 2.78
CA ALA A 588 -36.97 -8.82 1.91
C ALA A 588 -37.47 -8.47 0.49
N GLU A 589 -38.53 -7.65 0.37
CA GLU A 589 -39.02 -7.17 -0.94
C GLU A 589 -37.98 -6.32 -1.68
N ARG A 590 -37.13 -5.61 -0.94
CA ARG A 590 -36.11 -4.71 -1.49
C ARG A 590 -34.85 -5.47 -1.93
N MET A 591 -34.43 -6.50 -1.18
CA MET A 591 -33.37 -7.42 -1.58
C MET A 591 -33.77 -8.28 -2.79
N GLU A 592 -35.02 -8.75 -2.84
CA GLU A 592 -35.53 -9.48 -4.00
C GLU A 592 -35.64 -8.59 -5.25
N ALA A 593 -35.90 -7.29 -5.08
CA ALA A 593 -35.84 -6.31 -6.16
C ALA A 593 -34.40 -6.08 -6.66
N MET A 594 -33.40 -6.09 -5.77
CA MET A 594 -31.99 -5.94 -6.16
C MET A 594 -31.41 -7.17 -6.84
N ALA A 595 -31.78 -8.39 -6.42
CA ALA A 595 -31.35 -9.64 -7.07
C ALA A 595 -31.91 -9.84 -8.49
N ARG A 596 -32.86 -8.98 -8.92
CA ARG A 596 -33.43 -8.96 -10.27
C ARG A 596 -32.74 -7.95 -11.20
N PHE A 597 -31.83 -7.13 -10.68
CA PHE A 597 -30.92 -6.29 -11.46
C PHE A 597 -29.53 -6.94 -11.52
#